data_AF-A0A9E2HAE3-F1
#
_entry.id   AF-A0A9E2HAE3-F1
#
_cell.length_a   1.000
_cell.length_b   1.000
_cell.length_c   1.000
_cell.angle_alpha   90.00
_cell.angle_beta   90.00
_cell.angle_gamma   90.00
#
_symmetry.space_group_name_H-M   'P 1'
#
loop_
_entity.id
_entity.type
_entity.pdbx_description
1 polymer ?
#
loop_
_entity_poly.entity_id
_entity_poly.type
_entity_poly.pdbx_seq_one_letter_code
_entity_poly.pdbx_strand_id
1 'polypeptide(L)'
;MPLGPKAAYLGISLSRRYYSNRRLHKYVQWAQGNAARFAFLIGDNIYALTDSVFSDRTFSSALVVALERGREFCERIETILIEESYTAEIIRWNELESHTEYQRLLSTFQEEYMRRNSHFAQCVRQEVVGNLKRRLTDEVVKRFDSEEEPTSWNILDSYVLREMAGLITMSEYLGFSVEVYPGPDVGILNMLYKNVFPSLTNDLPETTKREFISLSF
;
A
#
# COMPACT_ATOMS: atom_id res chain seq x y z
N MET A 1 -16.94 13.94 -8.66
CA MET A 1 -17.18 15.23 -7.99
C MET A 1 -15.83 15.81 -7.66
N PRO A 2 -15.60 17.12 -7.87
CA PRO A 2 -14.36 17.77 -7.45
C PRO A 2 -14.15 17.57 -5.95
N LEU A 3 -12.92 17.29 -5.50
CA LEU A 3 -12.60 17.06 -4.08
C LEU A 3 -12.47 18.36 -3.28
N GLY A 4 -12.62 19.52 -3.94
CA GLY A 4 -12.36 20.83 -3.33
C GLY A 4 -10.87 21.00 -3.02
N PRO A 5 -10.48 21.50 -1.82
CA PRO A 5 -9.08 21.76 -1.48
C PRO A 5 -8.28 20.52 -1.08
N LYS A 6 -8.84 19.31 -1.20
CA LYS A 6 -8.20 18.09 -0.71
C LYS A 6 -7.05 17.64 -1.62
N ALA A 7 -6.03 17.06 -0.99
CA ALA A 7 -4.95 16.36 -1.67
C ALA A 7 -5.32 14.87 -1.83
N ALA A 8 -4.98 14.30 -2.98
CA ALA A 8 -5.24 12.90 -3.29
C ALA A 8 -3.95 12.16 -3.68
N TYR A 9 -3.95 10.84 -3.57
CA TYR A 9 -2.84 10.03 -4.03
C TYR A 9 -3.31 8.77 -4.74
N LEU A 10 -2.49 8.28 -5.68
CA LEU A 10 -2.68 6.99 -6.34
C LEU A 10 -1.61 6.01 -5.86
N GLY A 11 -2.04 4.97 -5.13
CA GLY A 11 -1.18 3.84 -4.78
C GLY A 11 -0.86 3.00 -6.02
N ILE A 12 0.43 2.76 -6.27
CA ILE A 12 0.94 1.97 -7.39
C ILE A 12 1.52 0.66 -6.86
N SER A 13 0.80 -0.44 -7.09
CA SER A 13 1.35 -1.80 -6.89
C SER A 13 2.07 -2.28 -8.15
N LEU A 14 3.38 -2.52 -8.05
CA LEU A 14 4.22 -2.97 -9.18
C LEU A 14 3.81 -4.33 -9.75
N SER A 15 3.07 -5.14 -8.98
CA SER A 15 2.58 -6.45 -9.39
C SER A 15 1.45 -6.40 -10.42
N ARG A 16 0.76 -5.26 -10.53
CA ARG A 16 -0.53 -5.18 -11.24
C ARG A 16 -0.39 -4.54 -12.62
N ARG A 17 -0.94 -5.22 -13.63
CA ARG A 17 -1.05 -4.72 -15.02
C ARG A 17 -2.04 -3.56 -15.18
N TYR A 18 -2.50 -2.93 -14.10
CA TYR A 18 -3.49 -1.86 -14.16
C TYR A 18 -2.93 -0.55 -14.70
N TYR A 19 -1.62 -0.35 -14.64
CA TYR A 19 -1.01 0.96 -14.92
C TYR A 19 -0.26 0.97 -16.25
N SER A 20 -1.02 0.86 -17.35
CA SER A 20 -0.49 1.20 -18.67
C SER A 20 -0.37 2.72 -18.82
N ASN A 21 0.48 3.21 -19.73
CA ASN A 21 0.63 4.65 -19.99
C ASN A 21 -0.72 5.31 -20.23
N ARG A 22 -1.55 4.73 -21.11
CA ARG A 22 -2.91 5.21 -21.40
C ARG A 22 -3.75 5.43 -20.14
N ARG A 23 -3.65 4.53 -19.14
CA ARG A 23 -4.41 4.68 -17.89
C ARG A 23 -3.79 5.71 -16.95
N LEU A 24 -2.46 5.77 -16.89
CA LEU A 24 -1.75 6.79 -16.12
C LEU A 24 -2.11 8.21 -16.61
N HIS A 25 -2.18 8.44 -17.93
CA HIS A 25 -2.72 9.69 -18.49
C HIS A 25 -4.12 10.01 -17.96
N LYS A 26 -5.03 9.03 -17.95
CA LYS A 26 -6.40 9.26 -17.43
C LYS A 26 -6.42 9.59 -15.93
N TYR A 27 -5.53 9.01 -15.13
CA TYR A 27 -5.41 9.39 -13.71
C TYR A 27 -4.89 10.82 -13.55
N VAL A 28 -3.90 11.23 -14.35
CA VAL A 28 -3.39 12.61 -14.34
C VAL A 28 -4.49 13.60 -14.74
N GLN A 29 -5.22 13.31 -15.83
CA GLN A 29 -6.35 14.11 -16.29
C GLN A 29 -7.47 14.21 -15.25
N TRP A 30 -7.75 13.11 -14.55
CA TRP A 30 -8.68 13.13 -13.44
C TRP A 30 -8.16 14.01 -12.29
N ALA A 31 -6.89 13.89 -11.92
CA ALA A 31 -6.30 14.66 -10.82
C ALA A 31 -6.32 16.17 -11.11
N GLN A 32 -5.97 16.60 -12.33
CA GLN A 32 -6.03 18.00 -12.79
C GLN A 32 -7.38 18.67 -12.52
N GLY A 33 -8.48 17.94 -12.70
CA GLY A 33 -9.83 18.47 -12.52
C GLY A 33 -10.44 18.26 -11.13
N ASN A 34 -9.83 17.43 -10.28
CA ASN A 34 -10.48 16.97 -9.04
C ASN A 34 -9.65 17.16 -7.76
N ALA A 35 -8.33 17.29 -7.82
CA ALA A 35 -7.47 17.34 -6.62
C ALA A 35 -6.62 18.62 -6.59
N ALA A 36 -6.50 19.23 -5.41
CA ALA A 36 -5.67 20.43 -5.21
C ALA A 36 -4.16 20.10 -5.23
N ARG A 37 -3.81 18.92 -4.72
CA ARG A 37 -2.48 18.30 -4.80
C ARG A 37 -2.65 16.83 -5.13
N PHE A 38 -1.70 16.27 -5.87
CA PHE A 38 -1.73 14.87 -6.24
C PHE A 38 -0.36 14.21 -6.04
N ALA A 39 -0.36 12.98 -5.53
CA ALA A 39 0.84 12.18 -5.40
C ALA A 39 0.68 10.78 -6.03
N PHE A 40 1.77 10.24 -6.56
CA PHE A 40 1.91 8.82 -6.86
C PHE A 40 2.71 8.17 -5.74
N LEU A 41 2.13 7.17 -5.08
CA LEU A 41 2.85 6.36 -4.09
C LEU A 41 3.33 5.06 -4.76
N ILE A 42 4.64 4.91 -4.91
CA ILE A 42 5.24 3.74 -5.57
C ILE A 42 5.53 2.66 -4.53
N GLY A 43 4.77 1.57 -4.56
CA GLY A 43 4.92 0.41 -3.66
C GLY A 43 6.06 -0.52 -4.07
N ASP A 44 7.27 0.02 -4.23
CA ASP A 44 8.46 -0.71 -4.66
C ASP A 44 9.09 -1.55 -3.54
N ASN A 45 9.57 -0.94 -2.47
CA ASN A 45 10.26 -1.64 -1.39
C ASN A 45 9.35 -2.71 -0.75
N ILE A 46 8.09 -2.34 -0.49
CA ILE A 46 7.08 -3.27 0.04
C ILE A 46 6.75 -4.42 -0.91
N TYR A 47 6.84 -4.23 -2.24
CA TYR A 47 6.63 -5.29 -3.21
C TYR A 47 7.67 -6.42 -3.07
N ALA A 48 8.91 -6.10 -2.63
CA ALA A 48 9.98 -7.07 -2.43
C ALA A 48 9.59 -8.20 -1.47
N LEU A 49 8.79 -7.90 -0.43
CA LEU A 49 8.27 -8.91 0.51
C LEU A 49 7.42 -9.95 -0.19
N THR A 50 6.50 -9.51 -1.04
CA THR A 50 5.67 -10.46 -1.80
C THR A 50 6.44 -11.07 -2.96
N ASP A 51 7.46 -10.41 -3.51
CA ASP A 51 8.24 -11.02 -4.58
C ASP A 51 9.12 -12.16 -4.04
N SER A 52 9.76 -11.98 -2.88
CA SER A 52 10.61 -13.02 -2.28
C SER A 52 9.85 -14.30 -1.94
N VAL A 53 8.59 -14.18 -1.55
CA VAL A 53 7.75 -15.33 -1.15
C VAL A 53 7.30 -16.18 -2.36
N PHE A 54 7.03 -15.55 -3.51
CA PHE A 54 6.43 -16.26 -4.65
C PHE A 54 7.40 -16.50 -5.82
N SER A 55 8.54 -15.82 -5.86
CA SER A 55 9.52 -15.94 -6.95
C SER A 55 10.72 -16.83 -6.59
N ASP A 56 10.69 -17.50 -5.42
CA ASP A 56 11.80 -18.27 -4.84
C ASP A 56 13.13 -17.48 -4.82
N ARG A 57 13.04 -16.16 -4.64
CA ARG A 57 14.19 -15.25 -4.54
C ARG A 57 14.48 -14.94 -3.09
N THR A 58 15.77 -14.77 -2.76
CA THR A 58 16.12 -14.13 -1.49
C THR A 58 15.54 -12.72 -1.42
N PHE A 59 15.23 -12.24 -0.22
CA PHE A 59 14.71 -10.88 -0.04
C PHE A 59 15.62 -9.81 -0.68
N SER A 60 16.94 -9.93 -0.53
CA SER A 60 17.89 -9.00 -1.16
C SER A 60 17.79 -8.99 -2.69
N SER A 61 17.62 -10.17 -3.32
CA SER A 61 17.43 -10.24 -4.77
C SER A 61 16.08 -9.65 -5.19
N ALA A 62 15.01 -9.97 -4.46
CA ALA A 62 13.68 -9.41 -4.69
C ALA A 62 13.67 -7.88 -4.55
N LEU A 63 14.39 -7.35 -3.56
CA LEU A 63 14.51 -5.91 -3.31
C LEU A 63 15.19 -5.18 -4.46
N VAL A 64 16.31 -5.71 -4.97
CA VAL A 64 16.99 -5.12 -6.14
C VAL A 64 16.04 -5.04 -7.34
N VAL A 65 15.30 -6.12 -7.62
CA VAL A 65 14.31 -6.16 -8.72
C VAL A 65 13.18 -5.16 -8.46
N ALA A 66 12.70 -5.05 -7.23
CA ALA A 66 11.59 -4.17 -6.89
C ALA A 66 11.97 -2.69 -6.99
N LEU A 67 13.15 -2.30 -6.51
CA LEU A 67 13.66 -0.93 -6.59
C LEU A 67 13.89 -0.50 -8.05
N GLU A 68 14.44 -1.39 -8.87
CA GLU A 68 14.66 -1.13 -10.28
C GLU A 68 13.33 -0.92 -11.02
N ARG A 69 12.36 -1.81 -10.82
CA ARG A 69 11.00 -1.63 -11.37
C ARG A 69 10.34 -0.35 -10.88
N GLY A 70 10.54 0.00 -9.61
CA GLY A 70 10.06 1.27 -9.07
C GLY A 70 10.67 2.47 -9.81
N ARG A 71 11.98 2.43 -10.10
CA ARG A 71 12.70 3.49 -10.82
C ARG A 71 12.17 3.66 -12.24
N GLU A 72 12.07 2.58 -12.99
CA GLU A 72 11.47 2.58 -14.33
C GLU A 72 10.05 3.17 -14.31
N PHE A 73 9.27 2.88 -13.26
CA PHE A 73 7.92 3.39 -13.12
C PHE A 73 7.89 4.89 -12.80
N CYS A 74 8.81 5.38 -11.97
CA CYS A 74 8.97 6.81 -11.70
C CYS A 74 9.31 7.58 -12.98
N GLU A 75 10.33 7.16 -13.71
CA GLU A 75 10.74 7.78 -14.98
C GLU A 75 9.58 7.87 -15.98
N ARG A 76 8.75 6.82 -16.00
CA ARG A 76 7.54 6.77 -16.82
C ARG A 76 6.45 7.73 -16.35
N ILE A 77 6.22 7.87 -15.05
CA ILE A 77 5.26 8.86 -14.51
C ILE A 77 5.77 10.27 -14.78
N GLU A 78 7.05 10.55 -14.57
CA GLU A 78 7.68 11.85 -14.85
C GLU A 78 7.47 12.25 -16.33
N THR A 79 7.69 11.31 -17.25
CA THR A 79 7.42 11.52 -18.69
C THR A 79 5.97 11.94 -18.93
N ILE A 80 5.01 11.24 -18.33
CA ILE A 80 3.57 11.54 -18.47
C ILE A 80 3.22 12.90 -17.86
N LEU A 81 3.81 13.25 -16.71
CA LEU A 81 3.59 14.55 -16.07
C LEU A 81 4.08 15.70 -16.94
N ILE A 82 5.22 15.53 -17.62
CA ILE A 82 5.73 16.49 -18.60
C ILE A 82 4.76 16.61 -19.79
N GLU A 83 4.33 15.48 -20.37
CA GLU A 83 3.40 15.45 -21.51
C GLU A 83 2.05 16.12 -21.20
N GLU A 84 1.51 15.92 -20.00
CA GLU A 84 0.23 16.50 -19.56
C GLU A 84 0.39 17.91 -18.96
N SER A 85 1.61 18.46 -18.89
CA SER A 85 1.91 19.74 -18.24
C SER A 85 1.34 19.83 -16.81
N TYR A 86 1.49 18.77 -16.03
CA TYR A 86 0.96 18.65 -14.68
C TYR A 86 2.06 18.44 -13.65
N THR A 87 1.92 19.04 -12.48
CA THR A 87 2.81 18.82 -11.35
C THR A 87 2.14 17.89 -10.35
N ALA A 88 2.77 16.76 -10.07
CA ALA A 88 2.39 15.83 -9.02
C ALA A 88 3.64 15.37 -8.27
N GLU A 89 3.46 14.98 -7.00
CA GLU A 89 4.53 14.40 -6.20
C GLU A 89 4.68 12.91 -6.57
N ILE A 90 5.91 12.40 -6.54
CA ILE A 90 6.20 10.97 -6.69
C ILE A 90 6.92 10.56 -5.42
N ILE A 91 6.25 9.74 -4.60
CA ILE A 91 6.75 9.30 -3.30
C ILE A 91 7.09 7.82 -3.41
N ARG A 92 8.33 7.46 -3.13
CA ARG A 92 8.78 6.06 -3.04
C ARG A 92 8.45 5.48 -1.68
N TRP A 93 8.27 4.17 -1.59
CA TRP A 93 7.90 3.54 -0.33
C TRP A 93 8.98 3.72 0.75
N ASN A 94 10.26 3.68 0.38
CA ASN A 94 11.37 3.90 1.31
C ASN A 94 11.40 5.31 1.91
N GLU A 95 10.81 6.32 1.25
CA GLU A 95 10.63 7.65 1.81
C GLU A 95 9.55 7.67 2.90
N LEU A 96 8.49 6.85 2.76
CA LEU A 96 7.55 6.64 3.85
C LEU A 96 8.20 5.88 5.00
N GLU A 97 9.04 4.88 4.70
CA GLU A 97 9.72 4.11 5.75
C GLU A 97 10.65 4.99 6.60
N SER A 98 11.21 6.08 6.08
CA SER A 98 12.02 6.98 6.89
C SER A 98 11.19 7.95 7.75
N HIS A 99 9.86 8.02 7.54
CA HIS A 99 8.98 8.90 8.29
C HIS A 99 8.75 8.39 9.72
N THR A 100 8.87 9.27 10.72
CA THR A 100 8.73 8.91 12.14
C THR A 100 7.38 8.28 12.45
N GLU A 101 6.29 8.83 11.89
CA GLU A 101 4.94 8.30 12.11
C GLU A 101 4.74 6.93 11.46
N TYR A 102 5.38 6.66 10.31
CA TYR A 102 5.35 5.33 9.71
C TYR A 102 5.98 4.30 10.65
N GLN A 103 7.17 4.61 11.18
CA GLN A 103 7.89 3.71 12.08
C GLN A 103 7.11 3.47 13.37
N ARG A 104 6.51 4.52 13.93
CA ARG A 104 5.66 4.44 15.12
C ARG A 104 4.43 3.56 14.88
N LEU A 105 3.70 3.80 13.80
CA LEU A 105 2.51 3.02 13.42
C LEU A 105 2.86 1.55 13.18
N LEU A 106 3.93 1.30 12.43
CA LEU A 106 4.38 -0.06 12.14
C LEU A 106 4.74 -0.82 13.42
N SER A 107 5.48 -0.19 14.35
CA SER A 107 5.79 -0.79 15.66
C SER A 107 4.52 -1.12 16.42
N THR A 108 3.56 -0.20 16.46
CA THR A 108 2.28 -0.38 17.16
C THR A 108 1.50 -1.55 16.57
N PHE A 109 1.41 -1.66 15.24
CA PHE A 109 0.74 -2.76 14.57
C PHE A 109 1.46 -4.09 14.78
N GLN A 110 2.79 -4.10 14.76
CA GLN A 110 3.59 -5.31 15.04
C GLN A 110 3.40 -5.80 16.48
N GLU A 111 3.37 -4.89 17.45
CA GLU A 111 3.10 -5.22 18.85
C GLU A 111 1.71 -5.83 19.05
N GLU A 112 0.67 -5.22 18.48
CA GLU A 112 -0.70 -5.75 18.56
C GLU A 112 -0.84 -7.08 17.80
N TYR A 113 -0.16 -7.23 16.67
CA TYR A 113 -0.11 -8.48 15.92
C TYR A 113 0.53 -9.62 16.74
N MET A 114 1.59 -9.31 17.50
CA MET A 114 2.30 -10.30 18.33
C MET A 114 1.54 -10.72 19.60
N ARG A 115 0.47 -10.00 20.00
CA ARG A 115 -0.37 -10.41 21.13
C ARG A 115 -1.07 -11.73 20.79
N ARG A 116 -0.72 -12.80 21.53
CA ARG A 116 -1.21 -14.17 21.28
C ARG A 116 -2.73 -14.20 21.06
N ASN A 117 -3.15 -14.85 19.96
CA ASN A 117 -4.56 -15.05 19.57
C ASN A 117 -5.36 -13.75 19.38
N SER A 118 -4.72 -12.63 19.00
CA SER A 118 -5.44 -11.39 18.75
C SER A 118 -6.38 -11.53 17.53
N HIS A 119 -7.58 -10.97 17.66
CA HIS A 119 -8.51 -10.83 16.54
C HIS A 119 -7.86 -10.05 15.37
N PHE A 120 -6.97 -9.10 15.70
CA PHE A 120 -6.20 -8.33 14.73
C PHE A 120 -5.34 -9.22 13.83
N ALA A 121 -4.54 -10.14 14.39
CA ALA A 121 -3.70 -11.04 13.60
C ALA A 121 -4.50 -11.92 12.63
N GLN A 122 -5.69 -12.38 13.05
CA GLN A 122 -6.60 -13.13 12.18
C GLN A 122 -7.11 -12.28 11.00
N CYS A 123 -7.47 -11.02 11.27
CA CYS A 123 -7.91 -10.09 10.23
C CYS A 123 -6.78 -9.75 9.25
N VAL A 124 -5.55 -9.58 9.75
CA VAL A 124 -4.36 -9.39 8.90
C VAL A 124 -4.17 -10.59 7.97
N ARG A 125 -4.25 -11.82 8.50
CA ARG A 125 -4.14 -13.03 7.67
C ARG A 125 -5.25 -13.14 6.63
N GLN A 126 -6.48 -12.77 7.00
CA GLN A 126 -7.60 -12.74 6.06
C GLN A 126 -7.38 -11.72 4.95
N GLU A 127 -6.83 -10.55 5.27
CA GLU A 127 -6.48 -9.51 4.29
C GLU A 127 -5.40 -10.02 3.32
N VAL A 128 -4.37 -10.72 3.82
CA VAL A 128 -3.36 -11.40 2.97
C VAL A 128 -4.03 -12.36 1.99
N VAL A 129 -4.89 -13.26 2.49
CA VAL A 129 -5.57 -14.25 1.67
C VAL A 129 -6.46 -13.58 0.62
N GLY A 130 -7.17 -12.50 0.99
CA GLY A 130 -8.00 -11.72 0.08
C GLY A 130 -7.18 -11.06 -1.03
N ASN A 131 -6.12 -10.33 -0.67
CA ASN A 131 -5.31 -9.54 -1.60
C ASN A 131 -4.48 -10.40 -2.55
N LEU A 132 -4.07 -11.59 -2.09
CA LEU A 132 -3.19 -12.49 -2.83
C LEU A 132 -3.89 -13.76 -3.31
N LYS A 133 -5.23 -13.81 -3.27
CA LYS A 133 -6.03 -14.99 -3.67
C LYS A 133 -5.63 -15.60 -5.02
N ARG A 134 -5.22 -14.77 -6.00
CA ARG A 134 -4.79 -15.26 -7.32
C ARG A 134 -3.40 -15.92 -7.35
N ARG A 135 -2.58 -15.68 -6.33
CA ARG A 135 -1.22 -16.22 -6.17
C ARG A 135 -1.17 -17.38 -5.17
N LEU A 136 -2.13 -17.45 -4.24
CA LEU A 136 -2.25 -18.50 -3.23
C LEU A 136 -3.02 -19.71 -3.78
N THR A 137 -2.34 -20.57 -4.53
CA THR A 137 -2.88 -21.89 -4.91
C THR A 137 -2.82 -22.86 -3.73
N ASP A 138 -3.58 -23.95 -3.77
CA ASP A 138 -3.56 -24.99 -2.72
C ASP A 138 -2.14 -25.55 -2.48
N GLU A 139 -1.35 -25.70 -3.55
CA GLU A 139 0.05 -26.13 -3.47
C GLU A 139 0.92 -25.11 -2.74
N VAL A 140 0.74 -23.81 -3.03
CA VAL A 140 1.47 -22.73 -2.37
C VAL A 140 1.11 -22.65 -0.89
N VAL A 141 -0.18 -22.76 -0.55
CA VAL A 141 -0.65 -22.77 0.83
C VAL A 141 -0.07 -23.96 1.60
N LYS A 142 -0.14 -25.17 1.03
CA LYS A 142 0.43 -26.37 1.64
C LYS A 142 1.94 -26.24 1.87
N ARG A 143 2.67 -25.62 0.93
CA ARG A 143 4.09 -25.32 1.10
C ARG A 143 4.31 -24.40 2.30
N PHE A 144 3.58 -23.28 2.37
CA PHE A 144 3.73 -22.32 3.46
C PHE A 144 3.40 -22.91 4.83
N ASP A 145 2.38 -23.76 4.91
CA ASP A 145 1.98 -24.43 6.16
C ASP A 145 3.00 -25.48 6.64
N SER A 146 3.97 -25.86 5.80
CA SER A 146 5.01 -26.85 6.12
C SER A 146 6.38 -26.25 6.52
N GLU A 147 6.51 -24.93 6.57
CA GLU A 147 7.78 -24.23 6.85
C GLU A 147 8.08 -24.13 8.36
N GLU A 148 9.36 -24.24 8.75
CA GLU A 148 9.80 -24.24 10.16
C GLU A 148 10.18 -22.86 10.75
N GLU A 149 10.05 -21.76 9.98
CA GLU A 149 10.30 -20.33 10.29
C GLU A 149 11.57 -19.67 9.64
N PRO A 150 11.55 -18.36 9.30
CA PRO A 150 10.38 -17.49 9.25
C PRO A 150 9.43 -17.97 8.15
N THR A 151 8.16 -18.19 8.49
CA THR A 151 7.19 -18.69 7.49
C THR A 151 6.91 -17.61 6.45
N SER A 152 6.66 -18.04 5.21
CA SER A 152 6.16 -17.22 4.12
C SER A 152 4.93 -16.43 4.54
N TRP A 153 4.09 -17.02 5.41
CA TRP A 153 2.97 -16.34 6.02
C TRP A 153 3.38 -15.11 6.85
N ASN A 154 4.39 -15.23 7.71
CA ASN A 154 4.88 -14.11 8.53
C ASN A 154 5.39 -12.95 7.66
N ILE A 155 6.02 -13.25 6.51
CA ILE A 155 6.45 -12.24 5.54
C ILE A 155 5.25 -11.53 4.89
N LEU A 156 4.22 -12.29 4.50
CA LEU A 156 3.01 -11.74 3.88
C LEU A 156 2.14 -10.96 4.86
N ASP A 157 2.05 -11.38 6.12
CA ASP A 157 1.37 -10.63 7.16
C ASP A 157 2.09 -9.30 7.42
N SER A 158 3.44 -9.32 7.48
CA SER A 158 4.28 -8.12 7.58
C SER A 158 4.08 -7.15 6.41
N TYR A 159 3.85 -7.66 5.19
CA TYR A 159 3.47 -6.83 4.04
C TYR A 159 2.20 -6.03 4.32
N VAL A 160 1.13 -6.66 4.84
CA VAL A 160 -0.13 -5.95 5.15
C VAL A 160 0.08 -4.90 6.25
N LEU A 161 0.83 -5.23 7.31
CA LEU A 161 1.10 -4.28 8.40
C LEU A 161 1.85 -3.02 7.90
N ARG A 162 2.85 -3.22 7.02
CA ARG A 162 3.59 -2.11 6.39
C ARG A 162 2.69 -1.30 5.46
N GLU A 163 1.84 -1.95 4.68
CA GLU A 163 0.87 -1.29 3.80
C GLU A 163 -0.07 -0.40 4.62
N MET A 164 -0.62 -0.92 5.72
CA MET A 164 -1.45 -0.13 6.64
C MET A 164 -0.71 1.12 7.16
N ALA A 165 0.53 0.95 7.65
CA ALA A 165 1.33 2.06 8.17
C ALA A 165 1.62 3.11 7.08
N GLY A 166 1.94 2.67 5.86
CA GLY A 166 2.20 3.55 4.71
C GLY A 166 0.97 4.36 4.30
N LEU A 167 -0.18 3.71 4.15
CA LEU A 167 -1.43 4.36 3.72
C LEU A 167 -1.97 5.35 4.78
N ILE A 168 -1.82 5.04 6.06
CA ILE A 168 -2.14 5.97 7.16
C ILE A 168 -1.15 7.13 7.17
N THR A 169 0.15 6.88 6.97
CA THR A 169 1.16 7.95 6.88
C THR A 169 0.84 8.94 5.77
N MET A 170 0.48 8.44 4.58
CA MET A 170 0.05 9.28 3.46
C MET A 170 -1.15 10.15 3.82
N SER A 171 -2.19 9.53 4.35
CA SER A 171 -3.48 10.20 4.55
C SER A 171 -3.48 11.15 5.72
N GLU A 172 -2.97 10.72 6.87
CA GLU A 172 -3.11 11.42 8.13
C GLU A 172 -1.93 12.35 8.46
N TYR A 173 -0.75 12.08 7.89
CA TYR A 173 0.48 12.80 8.26
C TYR A 173 1.11 13.59 7.12
N LEU A 174 0.98 13.13 5.87
CA LEU A 174 1.40 13.87 4.68
C LEU A 174 0.26 14.70 4.06
N GLY A 175 -0.97 14.54 4.57
CA GLY A 175 -2.14 15.32 4.19
C GLY A 175 -2.83 14.86 2.90
N PHE A 176 -2.45 13.71 2.32
CA PHE A 176 -3.09 13.12 1.15
C PHE A 176 -4.33 12.30 1.55
N SER A 177 -5.36 12.98 2.02
CA SER A 177 -6.53 12.36 2.66
C SER A 177 -7.42 11.52 1.73
N VAL A 178 -7.23 11.59 0.42
CA VAL A 178 -8.02 10.82 -0.57
C VAL A 178 -7.14 9.81 -1.31
N GLU A 179 -7.35 8.52 -1.08
CA GLU A 179 -6.74 7.47 -1.89
C GLU A 179 -7.58 7.18 -3.14
N VAL A 180 -6.90 7.13 -4.27
CA VAL A 180 -7.43 6.68 -5.56
C VAL A 180 -6.83 5.33 -5.89
N TYR A 181 -7.65 4.34 -6.25
CA TYR A 181 -7.15 3.02 -6.62
C TYR A 181 -8.08 2.30 -7.61
N PRO A 182 -7.58 1.51 -8.58
CA PRO A 182 -8.43 0.75 -9.52
C PRO A 182 -9.12 -0.48 -8.93
N GLY A 183 -8.80 -0.83 -7.69
CA GLY A 183 -9.29 -2.03 -7.02
C GLY A 183 -10.22 -1.74 -5.86
N PRO A 184 -10.53 -2.77 -5.06
CA PRO A 184 -11.19 -2.60 -3.77
C PRO A 184 -10.27 -1.88 -2.79
N ASP A 185 -10.88 -1.29 -1.76
CA ASP A 185 -10.18 -0.74 -0.61
C ASP A 185 -9.56 -1.86 0.25
N VAL A 186 -8.54 -1.51 1.03
CA VAL A 186 -7.91 -2.40 2.01
C VAL A 186 -8.90 -2.62 3.17
N GLY A 187 -9.37 -3.86 3.32
CA GLY A 187 -10.47 -4.19 4.23
C GLY A 187 -10.13 -3.89 5.69
N ILE A 188 -8.92 -4.26 6.11
CA ILE A 188 -8.48 -4.05 7.48
C ILE A 188 -8.36 -2.56 7.89
N LEU A 189 -8.06 -1.65 6.96
CA LEU A 189 -8.08 -0.21 7.24
C LEU A 189 -9.51 0.28 7.53
N ASN A 190 -10.50 -0.22 6.80
CA ASN A 190 -11.91 0.09 7.10
C ASN A 190 -12.34 -0.41 8.48
N MET A 191 -11.83 -1.56 8.93
CA MET A 191 -12.07 -2.07 10.27
C MET A 191 -11.43 -1.18 11.33
N LEU A 192 -10.20 -0.71 11.09
CA LEU A 192 -9.50 0.24 11.95
C LEU A 192 -10.30 1.54 12.11
N TYR A 193 -10.72 2.19 11.02
CA TYR A 193 -11.49 3.44 11.09
C TYR A 193 -12.92 3.30 11.66
N LYS A 194 -13.42 2.07 11.78
CA LYS A 194 -14.67 1.73 12.45
C LYS A 194 -14.47 1.37 13.93
N ASN A 195 -13.27 1.54 14.46
CA ASN A 195 -12.92 1.25 15.84
C ASN A 195 -13.11 -0.24 16.21
N VAL A 196 -12.87 -1.15 15.26
CA VAL A 196 -12.89 -2.61 15.53
C VAL A 196 -11.69 -3.03 16.38
N PHE A 197 -10.59 -2.26 16.33
CA PHE A 197 -9.38 -2.47 17.13
C PHE A 197 -9.11 -1.25 18.03
N PRO A 198 -9.81 -1.10 19.18
CA PRO A 198 -9.72 0.12 19.99
C PRO A 198 -8.32 0.44 20.51
N SER A 199 -7.46 -0.58 20.70
CA SER A 199 -6.07 -0.38 21.11
C SER A 199 -5.23 0.33 20.04
N LEU A 200 -5.62 0.27 18.77
CA LEU A 200 -4.88 0.83 17.64
C LEU A 200 -5.39 2.22 17.21
N THR A 201 -6.64 2.55 17.50
CA THR A 201 -7.27 3.80 17.05
C THR A 201 -6.99 4.98 17.95
N ASN A 202 -6.66 4.76 19.23
CA ASN A 202 -6.38 5.83 20.18
C ASN A 202 -5.14 6.67 19.78
N ASP A 203 -4.27 6.08 18.97
CA ASP A 203 -3.02 6.68 18.51
C ASP A 203 -3.12 7.30 17.11
N LEU A 204 -4.31 7.31 16.51
CA LEU A 204 -4.59 7.93 15.22
C LEU A 204 -5.16 9.34 15.43
N PRO A 205 -4.86 10.30 14.53
CA PRO A 205 -5.47 11.62 14.60
C PRO A 205 -7.00 11.53 14.51
N GLU A 206 -7.71 12.27 15.36
CA GLU A 206 -9.19 12.32 15.33
C GLU A 206 -9.73 12.97 14.05
N THR A 207 -8.88 13.72 13.34
CA THR A 207 -9.30 14.83 12.46
C THR A 207 -9.33 14.50 10.96
N THR A 208 -8.89 13.33 10.52
CA THR A 208 -9.14 12.91 9.14
C THR A 208 -9.39 11.41 9.07
N LYS A 209 -10.33 11.04 8.20
CA LYS A 209 -10.51 9.65 7.79
C LYS A 209 -10.11 9.61 6.33
N ARG A 210 -9.12 8.78 6.00
CA ARG A 210 -8.81 8.41 4.61
C ARG A 210 -10.11 8.15 3.83
N GLU A 211 -10.36 8.97 2.81
CA GLU A 211 -11.40 8.74 1.82
C GLU A 211 -10.84 7.83 0.73
N PHE A 212 -11.65 6.89 0.27
CA PHE A 212 -11.25 5.96 -0.79
C PHE A 212 -12.13 6.13 -2.02
N ILE A 213 -11.50 6.26 -3.19
CA ILE A 213 -12.18 6.36 -4.48
C ILE A 213 -11.68 5.27 -5.40
N SER A 214 -12.58 4.36 -5.79
CA SER A 214 -12.30 3.37 -6.81
C SER A 214 -12.49 3.97 -8.20
N LEU A 215 -11.42 4.03 -9.00
CA LEU A 215 -11.46 4.53 -10.39
C LEU A 215 -10.88 3.50 -11.35
N SER A 216 -11.69 2.98 -12.27
CA SER A 216 -11.26 2.04 -13.29
C SER A 216 -11.39 2.64 -14.70
N PHE A 217 -10.28 2.71 -15.42
CA PHE A 217 -10.14 3.36 -16.73
C PHE A 217 -9.85 2.42 -17.91
#